data_AF-A0A7C1CG67-F1
#
_entry.id   AF-A0A7C1CG67-F1
#
_cell.length_a   1.000
_cell.length_b   1.000
_cell.length_c   1.000
_cell.angle_alpha   90.00
_cell.angle_beta   90.00
_cell.angle_gamma   90.00
#
_symmetry.space_group_name_H-M   'P 1'
#
loop_
_entity.id
_entity.type
_entity.pdbx_description
1 polymer ?
#
loop_
_entity_poly.entity_id
_entity_poly.type
_entity_poly.pdbx_seq_one_letter_code
_entity_poly.pdbx_strand_id
1 'polypeptide(L)'
;MEPNERLSALELALNNEMNEREFYLKHAERTRNPVGKAMFQEIADDELEHYQRLKDLHQTWEKKEKWPQSVPLTVKNTNIKDVLKGALQNVDKEAVSDDDDLKALATATAFEAKGAEFYAGLRDAVTDEREKAFFDLLARIEREHYLSLKDTEEYLKDPDSWFRKSEHHSLDGA
;
A
#
# COMPACT_ATOMS: atom_id res chain seq x y z
N MET A 1 12.53 -8.97 21.43
CA MET A 1 12.78 -7.60 21.90
C MET A 1 12.19 -7.38 23.29
N GLU A 2 12.74 -6.44 24.05
CA GLU A 2 12.18 -5.96 25.33
C GLU A 2 10.87 -5.17 25.08
N PRO A 3 9.96 -5.04 26.07
CA PRO A 3 8.69 -4.32 25.90
C PRO A 3 8.82 -2.91 25.31
N ASN A 4 9.86 -2.17 25.71
CA ASN A 4 10.13 -0.82 25.21
C ASN A 4 10.50 -0.79 23.72
N GLU A 5 11.31 -1.75 23.27
CA GLU A 5 11.72 -1.85 21.86
C GLU A 5 10.53 -2.18 20.95
N ARG A 6 9.55 -2.92 21.47
CA ARG A 6 8.35 -3.23 20.70
C ARG A 6 7.36 -2.07 20.60
N LEU A 7 7.26 -1.23 21.64
CA LEU A 7 6.56 0.05 21.55
C LEU A 7 7.23 0.93 20.49
N SER A 8 8.56 0.99 20.47
CA SER A 8 9.30 1.73 19.42
C SER A 8 9.04 1.19 18.01
N ALA A 9 8.86 -0.13 17.83
CA ALA A 9 8.48 -0.70 16.54
C ALA A 9 7.08 -0.26 16.08
N LEU A 10 6.11 -0.17 16.99
CA LEU A 10 4.78 0.35 16.67
C LEU A 10 4.77 1.85 16.41
N GLU A 11 5.52 2.62 17.21
CA GLU A 11 5.68 4.06 16.99
C GLU A 11 6.32 4.34 15.62
N LEU A 12 7.33 3.54 15.23
CA LEU A 12 7.92 3.59 13.91
C LEU A 12 6.89 3.31 12.81
N ALA A 13 6.11 2.22 12.94
CA ALA A 13 5.06 1.90 11.98
C ALA A 13 4.03 3.04 11.89
N LEU A 14 3.49 3.52 13.01
CA LEU A 14 2.54 4.63 13.06
C LEU A 14 3.04 5.90 12.38
N ASN A 15 4.32 6.23 12.55
CA ASN A 15 4.93 7.38 11.89
C ASN A 15 5.07 7.15 10.38
N ASN A 16 5.44 5.95 9.95
CA ASN A 16 5.51 5.59 8.53
C ASN A 16 4.16 5.74 7.85
N GLU A 17 3.09 5.12 8.37
CA GLU A 17 1.74 5.19 7.80
C GLU A 17 1.29 6.64 7.57
N MET A 18 1.62 7.54 8.50
CA MET A 18 1.25 8.95 8.36
C MET A 18 2.08 9.70 7.33
N ASN A 19 3.37 9.41 7.26
CA ASN A 19 4.25 9.97 6.23
C ASN A 19 3.86 9.47 4.83
N GLU A 20 3.47 8.20 4.72
CA GLU A 20 3.04 7.54 3.48
C GLU A 20 1.71 8.10 3.02
N ARG A 21 0.74 8.22 3.92
CA ARG A 21 -0.51 8.91 3.61
C ARG A 21 -0.28 10.31 3.07
N GLU A 22 0.55 11.11 3.72
CA GLU A 22 0.86 12.46 3.24
C GLU A 22 1.56 12.45 1.88
N PHE A 23 2.48 11.51 1.67
CA PHE A 23 3.15 11.31 0.39
C PHE A 23 2.13 11.03 -0.71
N TYR A 24 1.20 10.10 -0.48
CA TYR A 24 0.18 9.71 -1.44
C TYR A 24 -0.83 10.81 -1.73
N LEU A 25 -1.30 11.54 -0.71
CA LEU A 25 -2.18 12.70 -0.93
C LEU A 25 -1.50 13.76 -1.81
N LYS A 26 -0.22 14.07 -1.54
CA LYS A 26 0.55 15.02 -2.38
C LYS A 26 0.73 14.51 -3.82
N HIS A 27 0.87 13.20 -4.00
CA HIS A 27 0.91 12.56 -5.32
C HIS A 27 -0.44 12.62 -6.04
N ALA A 28 -1.55 12.33 -5.36
CA ALA A 28 -2.90 12.45 -5.89
C ALA A 28 -3.25 13.88 -6.31
N GLU A 29 -2.75 14.89 -5.58
CA GLU A 29 -2.98 16.31 -5.92
C GLU A 29 -2.30 16.73 -7.23
N ARG A 30 -1.08 16.24 -7.50
CA ARG A 30 -0.30 16.63 -8.70
C ARG A 30 -0.59 15.79 -9.93
N THR A 31 -1.05 14.55 -9.76
CA THR A 31 -1.28 13.63 -10.88
C THR A 31 -2.53 14.04 -11.65
N ARG A 32 -2.37 14.17 -12.96
CA ARG A 32 -3.43 14.66 -13.86
C ARG A 32 -4.28 13.51 -14.36
N ASN A 33 -3.66 12.37 -14.63
CA ASN A 33 -4.39 11.18 -15.03
C ASN A 33 -5.37 10.74 -13.92
N PRO A 34 -6.69 10.62 -14.22
CA PRO A 34 -7.70 10.30 -13.23
C PRO A 34 -7.50 8.93 -12.57
N VAL A 35 -6.95 7.95 -13.29
CA VAL A 35 -6.73 6.60 -12.77
C VAL A 35 -5.53 6.60 -11.82
N GLY A 36 -4.41 7.22 -12.22
CA GLY A 36 -3.25 7.37 -11.34
C GLY A 36 -3.58 8.15 -10.07
N LYS A 37 -4.36 9.23 -10.21
CA LYS A 37 -4.85 10.01 -9.08
C LYS A 37 -5.74 9.19 -8.14
N ALA A 38 -6.69 8.43 -8.69
CA ALA A 38 -7.58 7.59 -7.89
C ALA A 38 -6.80 6.48 -7.16
N MET A 39 -5.80 5.87 -7.81
CA MET A 39 -4.94 4.89 -7.16
C MET A 39 -4.17 5.48 -5.98
N PHE A 40 -3.59 6.68 -6.13
CA PHE A 40 -2.92 7.34 -5.00
C PHE A 40 -3.88 7.70 -3.87
N GLN A 41 -5.12 8.08 -4.17
CA GLN A 41 -6.12 8.35 -3.15
C GLN A 41 -6.53 7.08 -2.40
N GLU A 42 -6.71 5.96 -3.11
CA GLU A 42 -7.04 4.67 -2.51
C GLU A 42 -5.96 4.23 -1.52
N ILE A 43 -4.68 4.26 -1.92
CA ILE A 43 -3.57 3.90 -1.03
C ILE A 43 -3.50 4.87 0.17
N ALA A 44 -3.70 6.18 -0.03
CA ALA A 44 -3.74 7.13 1.08
C ALA A 44 -4.86 6.84 2.10
N ASP A 45 -5.98 6.30 1.65
CA ASP A 45 -7.10 5.90 2.51
C ASP A 45 -6.80 4.57 3.21
N ASP A 46 -6.09 3.65 2.55
CA ASP A 46 -5.54 2.43 3.17
C ASP A 46 -4.56 2.75 4.30
N GLU A 47 -3.60 3.67 4.10
CA GLU A 47 -2.65 4.06 5.16
C GLU A 47 -3.35 4.72 6.36
N LEU A 48 -4.45 5.44 6.14
CA LEU A 48 -5.24 5.95 7.25
C LEU A 48 -5.87 4.82 8.07
N GLU A 49 -6.40 3.82 7.38
CA GLU A 49 -6.99 2.65 8.03
C GLU A 49 -5.93 1.85 8.79
N HIS A 50 -4.76 1.64 8.19
CA HIS A 50 -3.62 0.98 8.81
C HIS A 50 -3.18 1.72 10.07
N TYR A 51 -2.96 3.04 9.99
CA TYR A 51 -2.65 3.90 11.12
C TYR A 51 -3.66 3.76 12.24
N GLN A 52 -4.97 3.81 11.94
CA GLN A 52 -6.01 3.72 12.97
C GLN A 52 -5.97 2.37 13.69
N ARG A 53 -5.78 1.26 12.95
CA ARG A 53 -5.67 -0.08 13.53
C ARG A 53 -4.40 -0.24 14.37
N LEU A 54 -3.27 0.28 13.91
CA LEU A 54 -2.00 0.30 14.66
C LEU A 54 -2.11 1.16 15.92
N LYS A 55 -2.84 2.27 15.87
CA LYS A 55 -3.03 3.18 17.00
C LYS A 55 -3.88 2.54 18.08
N ASP A 56 -4.95 1.85 17.70
CA ASP A 56 -5.79 1.09 18.63
C ASP A 56 -5.00 -0.04 19.29
N LEU A 57 -4.11 -0.68 18.52
CA LEU A 57 -3.18 -1.67 19.05
C LEU A 57 -2.19 -1.06 20.06
N HIS A 58 -1.56 0.06 19.72
CA HIS A 58 -0.62 0.77 20.58
C HIS A 58 -1.27 1.14 21.92
N GLN A 59 -2.45 1.74 21.90
CA GLN A 59 -3.20 2.10 23.11
C GLN A 59 -3.59 0.90 23.97
N THR A 60 -3.94 -0.22 23.32
CA THR A 60 -4.28 -1.46 24.03
C THR A 60 -3.04 -2.02 24.73
N TRP A 61 -1.89 -1.94 24.08
CA TRP A 61 -0.65 -2.45 24.63
C TRP A 61 -0.11 -1.58 25.76
N GLU A 62 -0.05 -0.25 25.60
CA GLU A 62 0.37 0.67 26.67
C GLU A 62 -0.41 0.43 27.98
N LYS A 63 -1.71 0.10 27.87
CA LYS A 63 -2.58 -0.13 29.04
C LYS A 63 -2.44 -1.52 29.67
N LYS A 64 -2.08 -2.54 28.89
CA LYS A 64 -2.18 -3.96 29.30
C LYS A 64 -0.84 -4.70 29.30
N GLU A 65 0.22 -4.09 28.77
CA GLU A 65 1.56 -4.66 28.56
C GLU A 65 1.55 -6.01 27.80
N LYS A 66 0.46 -6.32 27.09
CA LYS A 66 0.29 -7.57 26.35
C LYS A 66 0.29 -7.35 24.85
N TRP A 67 1.31 -7.90 24.19
CA TRP A 67 1.34 -8.07 22.75
C TRP A 67 0.24 -9.05 22.31
N PRO A 68 -0.55 -8.71 21.29
CA PRO A 68 -1.61 -9.59 20.82
C PRO A 68 -1.02 -10.82 20.11
N GLN A 69 -1.81 -11.89 20.02
CA GLN A 69 -1.43 -13.07 19.23
C GLN A 69 -1.52 -12.82 17.72
N SER A 70 -2.34 -11.86 17.30
CA SER A 70 -2.46 -11.40 15.91
C SER A 70 -2.78 -9.92 15.89
N VAL A 71 -2.30 -9.23 14.86
CA VAL A 71 -2.66 -7.83 14.62
C VAL A 71 -3.85 -7.83 13.67
N PRO A 72 -4.95 -7.11 13.99
CA PRO A 72 -6.14 -7.06 13.14
C PRO A 72 -5.93 -6.15 11.92
N LEU A 73 -4.77 -6.23 11.27
CA LEU A 73 -4.46 -5.60 9.99
C LEU A 73 -4.69 -6.65 8.90
N THR A 74 -5.29 -6.21 7.80
CA THR A 74 -5.64 -7.07 6.67
C THR A 74 -4.93 -6.51 5.45
N VAL A 75 -4.20 -7.37 4.74
CA VAL A 75 -3.71 -7.03 3.40
C VAL A 75 -4.94 -6.94 2.51
N LYS A 76 -5.35 -5.72 2.18
CA LYS A 76 -6.38 -5.51 1.16
C LYS A 76 -5.76 -5.79 -0.19
N ASN A 77 -6.57 -6.25 -1.14
CA ASN A 77 -6.13 -6.46 -2.50
C ASN A 77 -6.76 -5.36 -3.35
N THR A 78 -6.06 -4.23 -3.45
CA THR A 78 -6.46 -3.05 -4.19
C THR A 78 -6.35 -3.34 -5.69
N ASN A 79 -7.51 -3.49 -6.33
CA ASN A 79 -7.57 -3.90 -7.73
C ASN A 79 -7.73 -2.68 -8.64
N ILE A 80 -6.82 -2.52 -9.61
CA ILE A 80 -6.93 -1.45 -10.60
C ILE A 80 -8.28 -1.49 -11.35
N LYS A 81 -8.92 -2.65 -11.55
CA LYS A 81 -10.24 -2.74 -12.19
C LYS A 81 -11.31 -2.00 -11.41
N ASP A 82 -11.26 -2.05 -10.08
CA ASP A 82 -12.20 -1.34 -9.21
C ASP A 82 -11.89 0.16 -9.20
N VAL A 83 -10.60 0.52 -9.16
CA VAL A 83 -10.14 1.91 -9.30
C VAL A 83 -10.56 2.51 -10.64
N LEU A 84 -10.38 1.78 -11.75
CA LEU A 84 -10.80 2.16 -13.10
C LEU A 84 -12.31 2.37 -13.17
N LYS A 85 -13.08 1.45 -12.58
CA LYS A 85 -14.54 1.56 -12.55
C LYS A 85 -14.99 2.82 -11.81
N GLY A 86 -14.34 3.19 -10.71
CA GLY A 86 -14.62 4.44 -10.00
C GLY A 86 -14.17 5.68 -10.75
N ALA A 87 -12.92 5.68 -11.25
CA ALA A 87 -12.29 6.83 -11.88
C ALA A 87 -12.90 7.18 -13.25
N LEU A 88 -13.23 6.18 -14.07
CA LEU A 88 -13.72 6.38 -15.45
C LEU A 88 -15.23 6.54 -15.54
N GLN A 89 -15.98 6.39 -14.43
CA GLN A 89 -17.42 6.68 -14.42
C GLN A 89 -17.74 8.15 -14.73
N ASN A 90 -16.77 9.06 -14.56
CA ASN A 90 -16.99 10.51 -14.69
C ASN A 90 -15.93 11.23 -15.55
N VAL A 91 -15.08 10.52 -16.31
CA VAL A 91 -13.96 11.12 -17.06
C VAL A 91 -13.87 10.54 -18.46
N ASP A 92 -13.52 11.40 -19.44
CA ASP A 92 -13.26 10.96 -20.82
C ASP A 92 -12.16 9.89 -20.85
N LYS A 93 -12.41 8.80 -21.58
CA LYS A 93 -11.55 7.62 -21.71
C LYS A 93 -10.18 7.90 -22.36
N GLU A 94 -9.92 9.16 -22.72
CA GLU A 94 -8.75 9.63 -23.46
C GLU A 94 -7.79 10.47 -22.60
N ALA A 95 -7.89 10.40 -21.27
CA ALA A 95 -6.90 11.05 -20.41
C ALA A 95 -5.52 10.42 -20.63
N VAL A 96 -4.73 11.04 -21.51
CA VAL A 96 -3.34 10.67 -21.79
C VAL A 96 -2.49 11.02 -20.58
N SER A 97 -1.79 10.04 -20.02
CA SER A 97 -0.77 10.29 -19.00
C SER A 97 0.41 11.02 -19.63
N ASP A 98 0.92 12.04 -18.94
CA ASP A 98 2.18 12.65 -19.29
C ASP A 98 3.37 11.96 -18.60
N ASP A 99 4.58 12.36 -18.98
CA ASP A 99 5.81 11.82 -18.40
C ASP A 99 5.90 12.06 -16.88
N ASP A 100 5.21 13.07 -16.35
CA ASP A 100 5.26 13.42 -14.93
C ASP A 100 4.32 12.51 -14.12
N ASP A 101 3.16 12.14 -14.66
CA ASP A 101 2.28 11.12 -14.09
C ASP A 101 2.99 9.75 -14.00
N LEU A 102 3.71 9.35 -15.06
CA LEU A 102 4.48 8.10 -15.06
C LEU A 102 5.67 8.13 -14.09
N LYS A 103 6.38 9.26 -14.00
CA LYS A 103 7.45 9.44 -13.00
C LYS A 103 6.90 9.39 -11.58
N ALA A 104 5.72 9.95 -11.33
CA ALA A 104 5.06 9.90 -10.03
C ALA A 104 4.81 8.46 -9.60
N LEU A 105 4.23 7.63 -10.48
CA LEU A 105 4.01 6.21 -10.23
C LEU A 105 5.31 5.43 -10.04
N ALA A 106 6.33 5.68 -10.87
CA ALA A 106 7.63 5.05 -10.71
C ALA A 106 8.28 5.39 -9.36
N THR A 107 8.13 6.64 -8.90
CA THR A 107 8.62 7.08 -7.58
C THR A 107 7.90 6.36 -6.45
N ALA A 108 6.56 6.31 -6.50
CA ALA A 108 5.75 5.62 -5.50
C ALA A 108 6.04 4.11 -5.47
N THR A 109 6.15 3.48 -6.64
CA THR A 109 6.51 2.07 -6.74
C THR A 109 7.89 1.78 -6.12
N ALA A 110 8.88 2.64 -6.36
CA ALA A 110 10.20 2.49 -5.75
C ALA A 110 10.19 2.76 -4.24
N PHE A 111 9.25 3.57 -3.76
CA PHE A 111 9.03 3.83 -2.34
C PHE A 111 8.46 2.57 -1.66
N GLU A 112 7.37 2.00 -2.15
CA GLU A 112 6.75 0.77 -1.62
C GLU A 112 7.68 -0.43 -1.66
N ALA A 113 8.47 -0.58 -2.73
CA ALA A 113 9.46 -1.65 -2.80
C ALA A 113 10.48 -1.57 -1.65
N LYS A 114 10.91 -0.35 -1.30
CA LYS A 114 11.82 -0.13 -0.17
C LYS A 114 11.13 -0.34 1.17
N GLY A 115 9.86 0.06 1.32
CA GLY A 115 9.06 -0.23 2.51
C GLY A 115 8.93 -1.73 2.75
N ALA A 116 8.58 -2.49 1.72
CA ALA A 116 8.47 -3.94 1.76
C ALA A 116 9.80 -4.61 2.15
N GLU A 117 10.92 -4.19 1.53
CA GLU A 117 12.26 -4.67 1.86
C GLU A 117 12.66 -4.30 3.30
N PHE A 118 12.35 -3.09 3.75
CA PHE A 118 12.65 -2.61 5.08
C PHE A 118 11.96 -3.45 6.16
N TYR A 119 10.64 -3.65 6.05
CA TYR A 119 9.90 -4.48 7.00
C TYR A 119 10.29 -5.96 6.91
N ALA A 120 10.59 -6.49 5.73
CA ALA A 120 11.15 -7.84 5.60
C ALA A 120 12.50 -7.97 6.33
N GLY A 121 13.35 -6.94 6.26
CA GLY A 121 14.60 -6.88 7.03
C GLY A 121 14.37 -6.89 8.55
N LEU A 122 13.38 -6.12 9.04
CA LEU A 122 13.00 -6.13 10.45
C LEU A 122 12.44 -7.50 10.89
N ARG A 123 11.60 -8.13 10.06
CA ARG A 123 11.11 -9.50 10.29
C ARG A 123 12.28 -10.49 10.44
N ASP A 124 13.27 -10.41 9.58
CA ASP A 124 14.39 -11.36 9.56
C ASP A 124 15.37 -11.12 10.73
N ALA A 125 15.40 -9.91 11.28
CA ALA A 125 16.23 -9.54 12.42
C ALA A 125 15.67 -9.98 13.78
N VAL A 126 14.37 -10.28 13.88
CA VAL A 126 13.71 -10.61 15.15
C VAL A 126 13.51 -12.11 15.34
N THR A 127 13.48 -12.56 16.59
CA THR A 127 13.34 -13.99 16.94
C THR A 127 11.97 -14.37 17.48
N ASP A 128 11.22 -13.43 18.08
CA ASP A 128 9.86 -13.69 18.56
C ASP A 128 8.91 -13.85 17.38
N GLU A 129 8.23 -14.99 17.30
CA GLU A 129 7.34 -15.33 16.17
C GLU A 129 6.18 -14.33 15.99
N ARG A 130 5.76 -13.65 17.05
CA ARG A 130 4.69 -12.65 16.96
C ARG A 130 5.21 -11.32 16.42
N GLU A 131 6.46 -10.97 16.72
CA GLU A 131 7.14 -9.81 16.12
C GLU A 131 7.43 -10.08 14.64
N LYS A 132 7.88 -11.29 14.30
CA LYS A 132 8.04 -11.72 12.91
C LYS A 132 6.74 -11.61 12.14
N ALA A 133 5.65 -12.16 12.68
CA ALA A 133 4.34 -12.09 12.02
C ALA A 133 3.85 -10.65 11.82
N PHE A 134 4.19 -9.74 12.73
CA PHE A 134 3.85 -8.33 12.60
C PHE A 134 4.63 -7.65 11.47
N PHE A 135 5.96 -7.76 11.44
CA PHE A 135 6.75 -7.17 10.37
C PHE A 135 6.52 -7.84 9.02
N ASP A 136 6.23 -9.15 9.01
CA ASP A 136 5.80 -9.84 7.79
C ASP A 136 4.48 -9.30 7.26
N LEU A 137 3.53 -8.99 8.15
CA LEU A 137 2.27 -8.37 7.76
C LEU A 137 2.48 -6.99 7.14
N LEU A 138 3.29 -6.12 7.75
CA LEU A 138 3.64 -4.82 7.19
C LEU A 138 4.33 -4.99 5.83
N ALA A 139 5.35 -5.84 5.73
CA ALA A 139 6.03 -6.11 4.46
C ALA A 139 5.08 -6.59 3.35
N ARG A 140 4.04 -7.36 3.71
CA ARG A 140 3.01 -7.80 2.75
C ARG A 140 2.04 -6.70 2.34
N ILE A 141 1.73 -5.75 3.23
CA ILE A 141 0.93 -4.56 2.92
C ILE A 141 1.68 -3.70 1.88
N GLU A 142 2.90 -3.29 2.18
CA GLU A 142 3.75 -2.51 1.25
C GLU A 142 3.92 -3.22 -0.11
N ARG A 143 4.09 -4.55 -0.07
CA ARG A 143 4.22 -5.33 -1.29
C ARG A 143 2.94 -5.31 -2.11
N GLU A 144 1.78 -5.25 -1.47
CA GLU A 144 0.51 -5.15 -2.18
C GLU A 144 0.35 -3.78 -2.83
N HIS A 145 0.63 -2.68 -2.11
CA HIS A 145 0.64 -1.34 -2.68
C HIS A 145 1.61 -1.23 -3.88
N TYR A 146 2.81 -1.81 -3.76
CA TYR A 146 3.76 -1.93 -4.87
C TYR A 146 3.14 -2.59 -6.11
N LEU A 147 2.42 -3.71 -5.93
CA LEU A 147 1.80 -4.44 -7.03
C LEU A 147 0.67 -3.63 -7.68
N SER A 148 -0.14 -2.97 -6.86
CA SER A 148 -1.26 -2.13 -7.30
C SER A 148 -0.78 -0.89 -8.08
N LEU A 149 0.31 -0.27 -7.63
CA LEU A 149 0.99 0.80 -8.36
C LEU A 149 1.64 0.32 -9.65
N LYS A 150 2.26 -0.87 -9.65
CA LYS A 150 2.84 -1.47 -10.86
C LYS A 150 1.79 -1.76 -11.92
N ASP A 151 0.66 -2.34 -11.51
CA ASP A 151 -0.43 -2.63 -12.41
C ASP A 151 -1.01 -1.34 -13.02
N THR A 152 -1.11 -0.27 -12.19
CA THR A 152 -1.47 1.08 -12.64
C THR A 152 -0.46 1.67 -13.62
N GLU A 153 0.83 1.53 -13.35
CA GLU A 153 1.89 1.97 -14.25
C GLU A 153 1.81 1.24 -15.62
N GLU A 154 1.54 -0.07 -15.62
CA GLU A 154 1.36 -0.84 -16.85
C GLU A 154 0.14 -0.38 -17.64
N TYR A 155 -1.00 -0.18 -16.97
CA TYR A 155 -2.21 0.34 -17.60
C TYR A 155 -1.98 1.72 -18.23
N LEU A 156 -1.32 2.65 -17.54
CA LEU A 156 -1.10 4.00 -18.08
C LEU A 156 -0.10 4.05 -19.24
N LYS A 157 0.79 3.07 -19.36
CA LYS A 157 1.74 2.97 -20.48
C LYS A 157 1.11 2.40 -21.74
N ASP A 158 0.30 1.36 -21.60
CA ASP A 158 -0.33 0.67 -22.73
C ASP A 158 -1.65 0.01 -22.27
N PRO A 159 -2.76 0.78 -22.23
CA PRO A 159 -4.06 0.26 -21.80
C PRO A 159 -4.51 -0.96 -22.60
N ASP A 160 -4.28 -0.95 -23.93
CA ASP A 160 -4.70 -2.04 -24.82
C ASP A 160 -3.97 -3.35 -24.51
N SER A 161 -2.66 -3.29 -24.28
CA SER A 161 -1.87 -4.46 -23.87
C SER A 161 -2.25 -4.93 -22.48
N TRP A 162 -2.49 -3.99 -21.56
CA TRP A 162 -2.96 -4.31 -20.21
C TRP A 162 -4.30 -5.05 -20.23
N PHE A 163 -5.31 -4.56 -20.95
CA PHE A 163 -6.60 -5.23 -21.07
C PHE A 163 -6.46 -6.65 -21.64
N ARG A 164 -5.66 -6.84 -22.69
CA ARG A 164 -5.40 -8.18 -23.25
C ARG A 164 -4.82 -9.13 -22.20
N LYS A 165 -3.80 -8.72 -21.44
CA LYS A 165 -3.21 -9.56 -20.38
C LYS A 165 -4.22 -9.88 -19.27
N SER A 166 -4.95 -8.86 -18.83
CA SER A 166 -5.88 -8.92 -17.70
C SER A 166 -7.16 -9.69 -17.99
N GLU A 167 -7.55 -9.83 -19.26
CA GLU A 167 -8.63 -10.71 -19.72
C GLU A 167 -8.16 -12.17 -19.81
N HIS A 168 -6.94 -12.43 -20.29
CA HIS A 168 -6.40 -13.81 -20.37
C HIS A 168 -6.24 -14.47 -18.99
N HIS A 169 -5.75 -13.75 -17.97
CA HIS A 169 -5.65 -14.29 -16.61
C HIS A 169 -7.02 -14.62 -15.97
N SER A 170 -8.12 -14.07 -16.49
CA SER A 170 -9.47 -14.37 -16.00
C SER A 170 -10.11 -15.61 -16.64
N LEU A 171 -9.55 -16.13 -17.74
CA LEU A 171 -10.10 -17.24 -18.51
C LEU A 171 -9.47 -18.61 -18.16
N ASP A 172 -8.32 -18.64 -17.49
CA ASP A 172 -7.62 -19.88 -17.11
C ASP A 172 -7.99 -20.40 -15.70
N GLY A 173 -9.08 -19.89 -15.11
CA GLY A 173 -9.59 -20.31 -13.80
C GLY A 173 -10.95 -21.02 -13.89
N ALA A 174 -10.96 -22.24 -14.42
CA ALA A 174 -12.09 -23.19 -14.34
C ALA A 174 -11.59 -24.61 -14.02
#